data_AF-W3XNI9-F1
#
_entry.id   AF-W3XNI9-F1
#
_cell.length_a   1.000
_cell.length_b   1.000
_cell.length_c   1.000
_cell.angle_alpha   90.00
_cell.angle_beta   90.00
_cell.angle_gamma   90.00
#
_symmetry.space_group_name_H-M   'P 1'
#
loop_
_entity.id
_entity.type
_entity.pdbx_description
1 polymer ?
#
loop_
_entity_poly.entity_id
_entity_poly.type
_entity_poly.pdbx_seq_one_letter_code
_entity_poly.pdbx_strand_id
1 'polypeptide(L)'
;MVKGEASQVKVHYKGKEDDFLIFIDDVSDYKKWQGDKSVPMSHFISAFKIFVTHKQGTQGQYDGASKATLENEFGTSVDEDVIKQILEKGSLQETEFPGRQGNKNEAQQGNIVSGQNSR
;
A
#
# COMPACT_ATOMS: atom_id res chain seq x y z
N MET A 1 11.31 19.86 12.38
CA MET A 1 10.47 18.76 12.88
C MET A 1 10.62 17.58 11.93
N VAL A 2 10.75 16.38 12.48
CA VAL A 2 11.38 15.21 11.85
C VAL A 2 10.60 14.71 10.63
N LYS A 3 11.23 14.69 9.45
CA LYS A 3 10.78 13.92 8.28
C LYS A 3 10.99 12.45 8.60
N GLY A 4 9.98 11.80 9.16
CA GLY A 4 10.07 10.40 9.60
C GLY A 4 8.75 9.64 9.53
N GLU A 5 7.76 10.15 8.81
CA GLU A 5 6.59 9.35 8.44
C GLU A 5 6.90 8.68 7.10
N ALA A 6 7.25 7.40 7.15
CA ALA A 6 7.37 6.56 5.96
C ALA A 6 5.97 6.24 5.42
N SER A 7 5.24 7.26 4.96
CA SER A 7 4.01 7.09 4.20
C SER A 7 4.39 6.49 2.86
N GLN A 8 4.40 5.15 2.78
CA GLN A 8 4.68 4.45 1.54
C GLN A 8 3.38 4.35 0.74
N VAL A 9 3.42 4.91 -0.46
CA VAL A 9 2.33 4.78 -1.41
C VAL A 9 2.59 3.57 -2.28
N LYS A 10 1.59 2.69 -2.37
CA LYS A 10 1.66 1.50 -3.22
C LYS A 10 0.40 1.37 -4.02
N VAL A 11 0.52 0.90 -5.25
CA VAL A 11 -0.65 0.53 -6.05
C VAL A 11 -0.84 -0.97 -5.91
N HIS A 12 -2.01 -1.35 -5.41
CA HIS A 12 -2.40 -2.74 -5.22
C HIS A 12 -3.35 -3.17 -6.33
N TYR A 13 -2.99 -4.23 -7.03
CA TYR A 13 -3.81 -4.85 -8.05
C TYR A 13 -4.17 -6.27 -7.63
N LYS A 14 -5.47 -6.52 -7.48
CA LYS A 14 -6.00 -7.84 -7.16
C LYS A 14 -6.17 -8.63 -8.45
N GLY A 15 -5.30 -9.61 -8.68
CA GLY A 15 -5.42 -10.56 -9.77
C GLY A 15 -6.49 -11.63 -9.51
N LYS A 16 -6.52 -12.66 -10.35
CA LYS A 16 -7.37 -13.84 -10.17
C LYS A 16 -6.79 -14.79 -9.12
N GLU A 17 -5.51 -15.09 -9.25
CA GLU A 17 -4.84 -16.08 -8.39
C GLU A 17 -4.00 -15.40 -7.30
N ASP A 18 -3.25 -14.37 -7.68
CA ASP A 18 -2.35 -13.64 -6.80
C ASP A 18 -2.63 -12.13 -6.80
N ASP A 19 -2.25 -11.50 -5.70
CA ASP A 19 -2.31 -10.06 -5.50
C ASP A 19 -0.95 -9.45 -5.83
N PHE A 20 -0.94 -8.41 -6.65
CA PHE A 20 0.24 -7.71 -7.13
C PHE A 20 0.30 -6.30 -6.55
N LEU A 21 1.51 -5.81 -6.29
CA LEU A 21 1.71 -4.44 -5.85
C LEU A 21 3.00 -3.84 -6.40
N ILE A 22 2.98 -2.53 -6.52
CA ILE A 22 4.12 -1.70 -6.93
C ILE A 22 4.23 -0.51 -6.00
N PHE A 23 5.45 -0.10 -5.70
CA PHE A 23 5.73 1.05 -4.84
C PHE A 23 5.90 2.32 -5.67
N ILE A 24 5.19 3.36 -5.26
CA ILE A 24 5.27 4.70 -5.83
C ILE A 24 5.92 5.61 -4.79
N ASP A 25 6.96 6.31 -5.22
CA ASP A 25 7.62 7.35 -4.42
C ASP A 25 6.83 8.67 -4.51
N ASP A 26 6.30 8.98 -5.70
CA ASP A 26 5.69 10.27 -6.00
C ASP A 26 4.28 10.14 -6.61
N VAL A 27 3.24 10.31 -5.78
CA VAL A 27 1.82 10.28 -6.22
C VAL A 27 1.47 11.44 -7.14
N SER A 28 2.15 12.57 -6.95
CA SER A 28 1.94 13.77 -7.76
C SER A 28 2.29 13.51 -9.22
N ASP A 29 3.43 12.85 -9.47
CA ASP A 29 3.85 12.48 -10.82
C ASP A 29 3.05 11.31 -11.37
N TYR A 30 2.59 10.38 -10.53
CA TYR A 30 1.60 9.37 -10.94
C TYR A 30 0.30 10.02 -11.48
N LYS A 31 -0.25 11.02 -10.78
CA LYS A 31 -1.45 11.75 -11.24
C LYS A 31 -1.20 12.50 -12.54
N LYS A 32 -0.01 13.09 -12.71
CA LYS A 32 0.37 13.70 -14.00
C LYS A 32 0.45 12.65 -15.09
N TRP A 33 1.06 11.50 -14.83
CA TRP A 33 1.16 10.39 -15.78
C TRP A 33 -0.20 9.87 -16.25
N GLN A 34 -1.20 9.85 -15.35
CA GLN A 34 -2.58 9.50 -15.73
C GLN A 34 -3.17 10.47 -16.79
N GLY A 35 -2.75 11.73 -16.80
CA GLY A 35 -3.15 12.72 -17.81
C GLY A 35 -2.20 12.83 -19.01
N ASP A 36 -0.90 12.64 -18.78
CA ASP A 36 0.17 12.79 -19.75
C ASP A 36 1.14 11.60 -19.68
N LYS A 37 0.96 10.64 -20.59
CA LYS A 37 1.77 9.40 -20.67
C LYS A 37 3.21 9.64 -21.15
N SER A 38 3.66 10.89 -21.31
CA SER A 38 5.05 11.20 -21.69
C SER A 38 6.02 11.14 -20.51
N VAL A 39 5.51 11.15 -19.27
CA VAL A 39 6.33 11.00 -18.06
C VAL A 39 6.83 9.55 -17.96
N PRO A 40 8.14 9.31 -17.83
CA PRO A 40 8.66 7.96 -17.65
C PRO A 40 8.23 7.43 -16.27
N MET A 41 7.72 6.21 -16.23
CA MET A 41 7.36 5.52 -14.99
C MET A 41 8.52 5.47 -13.98
N SER A 42 9.76 5.50 -14.48
CA SER A 42 10.99 5.53 -13.68
C SER A 42 11.11 6.72 -12.76
N HIS A 43 10.41 7.82 -13.03
CA HIS A 43 10.49 9.03 -12.23
C HIS A 43 9.69 8.94 -10.93
N PHE A 44 8.64 8.13 -10.88
CA PHE A 44 7.75 8.05 -9.71
C PHE A 44 7.64 6.65 -9.12
N ILE A 45 8.07 5.60 -9.83
CA ILE A 45 8.12 4.24 -9.29
C ILE A 45 9.41 4.06 -8.49
N SER A 46 9.27 3.55 -7.26
CA SER A 46 10.41 3.33 -6.36
C SER A 46 11.34 2.21 -6.86
N ALA A 47 10.76 1.15 -7.44
CA ALA A 47 11.50 0.08 -8.09
C ALA A 47 10.69 -0.53 -9.23
N PHE A 48 11.32 -0.77 -10.40
CA PHE A 48 10.75 -1.55 -11.51
C PHE A 48 10.72 -3.03 -11.17
N LYS A 49 9.96 -3.37 -10.14
CA LYS A 49 9.78 -4.73 -9.69
C LYS A 49 8.33 -4.91 -9.29
N ILE A 50 7.70 -5.91 -9.90
CA ILE A 50 6.35 -6.32 -9.51
C ILE A 50 6.49 -7.21 -8.28
N PHE A 51 5.81 -6.80 -7.22
CA PHE A 51 5.77 -7.55 -5.98
C PHE A 51 4.48 -8.33 -5.88
N VAL A 52 4.54 -9.56 -5.36
CA VAL A 52 3.38 -10.39 -5.04
C VAL A 52 3.33 -10.63 -3.55
N THR A 53 2.12 -10.65 -3.01
CA THR A 53 1.88 -10.85 -1.56
C THR A 53 1.53 -12.31 -1.23
N HIS A 54 1.24 -13.16 -2.22
CA HIS A 54 0.83 -14.56 -2.02
C HIS A 54 -0.20 -14.74 -0.88
N LYS A 55 -1.13 -13.78 -0.73
CA LYS A 55 -2.16 -13.73 0.33
C LYS A 55 -1.59 -13.65 1.76
N GLN A 56 -0.29 -13.47 1.93
CA GLN A 56 0.30 -13.01 3.18
C GLN A 56 0.03 -11.51 3.27
N GLY A 57 -0.67 -11.08 4.32
CA GLY A 57 -1.26 -9.73 4.41
C GLY A 57 -0.32 -8.55 4.11
N THR A 58 -0.89 -7.35 4.13
CA THR A 58 -0.27 -6.08 3.71
C THR A 58 1.04 -5.67 4.38
N GLN A 59 1.53 -6.43 5.37
CA GLN A 59 2.71 -6.16 6.20
C GLN A 59 3.60 -7.42 6.32
N GLY A 60 4.02 -7.98 5.18
CA GLY A 60 4.91 -9.14 5.09
C GLY A 60 6.07 -8.89 4.11
N GLN A 61 6.95 -9.87 3.98
CA GLN A 61 7.97 -9.85 2.93
C GLN A 61 7.26 -10.01 1.58
N TYR A 62 7.52 -9.08 0.67
CA TYR A 62 7.01 -9.18 -0.69
C TYR A 62 8.02 -9.92 -1.55
N ASP A 63 7.52 -10.88 -2.33
CA ASP A 63 8.34 -11.61 -3.29
C ASP A 63 8.21 -10.98 -4.68
N GLY A 64 9.25 -11.16 -5.50
CA GLY A 64 9.19 -10.73 -6.89
C GLY A 64 8.29 -11.66 -7.69
N ALA A 65 7.37 -11.11 -8.48
CA ALA A 65 6.57 -11.90 -9.39
C ALA A 65 7.48 -12.64 -10.39
N SER A 66 7.20 -13.92 -10.62
CA SER A 66 7.89 -14.69 -11.67
C SER A 66 7.27 -14.38 -13.04
N LYS A 67 8.07 -14.44 -14.12
CA LYS A 67 7.57 -14.24 -15.49
C LYS A 67 6.37 -15.13 -15.83
N ALA A 68 6.40 -16.38 -15.37
CA ALA A 68 5.28 -17.31 -15.54
C ALA A 68 3.98 -16.80 -14.88
N THR A 69 4.07 -16.21 -13.69
CA THR A 69 2.94 -15.61 -12.98
C THR A 69 2.40 -14.40 -13.75
N LEU A 70 3.30 -13.55 -14.25
CA LEU A 70 2.94 -12.38 -15.04
C LEU A 70 2.23 -12.76 -16.35
N GLU A 71 2.74 -13.77 -17.07
CA GLU A 71 2.10 -14.27 -18.29
C GLU A 71 0.74 -14.90 -18.03
N ASN A 72 0.56 -15.65 -16.93
CA ASN A 72 -0.74 -16.24 -16.61
C ASN A 72 -1.79 -15.18 -16.23
N GLU A 73 -1.39 -14.15 -15.47
CA GLU A 73 -2.34 -13.14 -14.96
C GLU A 73 -2.58 -11.97 -15.91
N PHE A 74 -1.53 -11.47 -16.56
CA PHE A 74 -1.59 -10.31 -17.45
C PHE A 74 -1.51 -10.68 -18.93
N GLY A 75 -1.14 -11.91 -19.27
CA GLY A 75 -0.92 -12.35 -20.66
C GLY A 75 0.42 -11.89 -21.26
N THR A 76 1.31 -11.33 -20.44
CA THR A 76 2.60 -10.77 -20.88
C THR A 76 3.69 -11.03 -19.85
N SER A 77 4.91 -11.29 -20.33
CA SER A 77 6.13 -11.41 -19.51
C SER A 77 6.93 -10.10 -19.46
N VAL A 78 6.42 -9.02 -20.07
CA VAL A 78 7.08 -7.72 -20.13
C VAL A 78 6.72 -6.90 -18.89
N ASP A 79 7.70 -6.68 -18.00
CA ASP A 79 7.51 -5.95 -16.75
C ASP A 79 6.87 -4.57 -16.95
N GLU A 80 7.31 -3.82 -17.98
CA GLU A 80 6.76 -2.50 -18.28
C GLU A 80 5.26 -2.52 -18.64
N ASP A 81 4.81 -3.54 -19.38
CA ASP A 81 3.40 -3.66 -19.75
C ASP A 81 2.55 -4.03 -18.53
N VAL A 82 3.04 -4.97 -17.72
CA VAL A 82 2.38 -5.34 -16.47
C VAL A 82 2.26 -4.15 -15.54
N ILE A 83 3.33 -3.38 -15.36
CA ILE A 83 3.34 -2.19 -14.50
C ILE A 83 2.30 -1.19 -14.98
N LYS A 84 2.22 -0.92 -16.30
CA LYS A 84 1.18 -0.04 -16.85
C LYS A 84 -0.21 -0.57 -16.52
N GLN A 85 -0.47 -1.86 -16.67
CA GLN A 85 -1.77 -2.44 -16.35
C GLN A 85 -2.09 -2.36 -14.86
N ILE A 86 -1.11 -2.59 -13.98
CA ILE A 86 -1.28 -2.45 -12.52
C ILE A 86 -1.55 -0.98 -12.17
N LEU A 87 -0.88 -0.03 -12.81
CA LEU A 87 -1.14 1.40 -12.61
C LEU A 87 -2.55 1.78 -13.10
N GLU A 88 -2.97 1.31 -14.28
CA GLU A 88 -4.27 1.68 -14.86
C GLU A 88 -5.47 0.98 -14.17
N LYS A 89 -5.29 -0.27 -13.73
CA LYS A 89 -6.37 -1.09 -13.14
C LYS A 89 -6.29 -1.24 -11.62
N GLY A 90 -5.12 -0.98 -11.05
CA GLY A 90 -4.87 -1.11 -9.62
C GLY A 90 -5.46 0.03 -8.81
N SER A 91 -5.51 -0.18 -7.50
CA SER A 91 -5.99 0.80 -6.54
C SER A 91 -4.82 1.37 -5.78
N LEU A 92 -4.70 2.70 -5.76
CA LEU A 92 -3.69 3.39 -4.98
C LEU A 92 -4.03 3.27 -3.50
N GLN A 93 -3.14 2.62 -2.76
CA GLN A 93 -3.21 2.49 -1.31
C GLN A 93 -2.08 3.31 -0.69
N GLU A 94 -2.47 4.39 -0.02
CA GLU A 94 -1.61 5.03 0.96
C GLU A 94 -1.64 4.18 2.23
N THR A 95 -0.57 3.41 2.46
CA THR A 95 -0.33 2.86 3.78
C THR A 95 0.40 3.91 4.59
N GLU A 96 -0.37 4.80 5.19
CA GLU A 96 0.08 5.51 6.38
C GLU A 96 0.22 4.42 7.45
N PHE A 97 1.43 4.17 7.97
CA PHE A 97 1.56 3.32 9.14
C PHE A 97 0.66 3.94 10.19
N PRO A 98 -0.45 3.29 10.63
CA PRO A 98 -1.15 3.80 11.79
C PRO A 98 -0.15 3.57 12.92
N GLY A 99 0.63 4.58 13.26
CA GLY A 99 1.56 4.56 14.37
C GLY A 99 0.69 4.32 15.59
N ARG A 100 0.52 3.05 15.96
CA ARG A 100 -0.40 2.52 16.98
C ARG A 100 -1.25 3.62 17.59
N GLN A 101 -2.27 4.10 16.88
CA GLN A 101 -3.29 4.86 17.58
C GLN A 101 -4.00 3.80 18.39
N GLY A 102 -3.56 3.70 19.65
CA GLY A 102 -4.01 2.75 20.63
C GLY A 102 -5.47 2.98 20.93
N ASN A 103 -6.35 2.56 20.03
CA ASN A 103 -7.76 2.41 20.31
C ASN A 103 -7.92 1.14 21.13
N LYS A 104 -7.53 1.19 22.40
CA LYS A 104 -7.91 0.17 23.38
C LYS A 104 -8.06 0.80 24.76
N ASN A 105 -9.23 1.39 24.99
CA ASN A 105 -10.24 0.87 25.93
C ASN A 105 -11.12 2.03 26.42
N GLU A 106 -12.23 2.27 25.73
CA GLU A 106 -13.44 2.82 26.34
C GLU A 106 -13.99 1.76 27.32
N ALA A 107 -13.40 1.67 28.50
CA ALA A 107 -13.98 0.91 29.61
C ALA A 107 -15.02 1.80 30.31
N GLN A 108 -16.24 1.84 29.76
CA GLN A 108 -17.41 1.96 30.61
C GLN A 108 -17.34 0.84 31.65
N GLN A 109 -17.17 1.17 32.94
CA GLN A 109 -17.94 0.65 34.07
C GLN A 109 -17.33 1.01 35.44
N GLY A 110 -18.05 1.83 36.20
CA GLY A 110 -18.44 1.48 37.58
C GLY A 110 -17.50 1.83 38.74
N ASN A 111 -17.88 2.90 39.46
CA ASN A 111 -17.83 3.09 40.93
C ASN A 111 -16.50 2.91 41.68
N ILE A 112 -15.95 4.00 42.24
CA ILE A 112 -16.26 4.51 43.61
C ILE A 112 -15.39 5.75 43.88
N VAL A 113 -16.00 6.92 44.13
CA VAL A 113 -15.27 8.07 44.70
C VAL A 113 -15.92 8.52 46.00
N SER A 114 -15.11 8.35 47.04
CA SER A 114 -14.93 9.24 48.19
C SER A 114 -16.15 9.61 49.04
N GLY A 115 -16.19 8.97 50.21
CA GLY A 115 -16.12 9.65 51.50
C GLY A 115 -16.66 11.07 51.57
N GLN A 116 -17.84 11.21 52.17
CA GLN A 116 -18.30 12.45 52.77
C GLN A 116 -18.48 12.20 54.27
N ASN A 117 -17.40 12.42 55.01
CA ASN A 117 -17.47 12.76 56.42
C ASN A 117 -17.36 14.29 56.50
N SER A 118 -18.38 14.98 57.04
CA SER A 118 -18.22 16.21 57.81
C SER A 118 -19.57 16.75 58.31
N ARG A 119 -19.65 16.78 59.65
CA ARG A 119 -20.55 17.52 60.56
C ARG A 119 -21.87 16.88 60.95
#